data_AF-A0A2N6FYM5-F1
#
_entry.id   AF-A0A2N6FYM5-F1
#
_cell.length_a   1.000
_cell.length_b   1.000
_cell.length_c   1.000
_cell.angle_alpha   90.00
_cell.angle_beta   90.00
_cell.angle_gamma   90.00
#
_symmetry.space_group_name_H-M   'P 1'
#
loop_
_entity.id
_entity.type
_entity.pdbx_description
1 polymer ?
#
loop_
_entity_poly.entity_id
_entity_poly.type
_entity_poly.pdbx_seq_one_letter_code
_entity_poly.pdbx_strand_id
1 'polypeptide(L)'
;MNKGKDLSVIKRYKSSENIDLGFMGVEKSIDKEENIYIESIKNNDDKFLKIKKLYDYSNVLYSQYHDKAVCQKGCAHCCKIQVDVSEIEVEYIEKNTDYKRSMTNNINTNDYCALLDLDTGLCSIYDYRPLSCRAFLTFDNPSYCEEKNSSHTVTTLIKNPKLYQMYQLLLLTTNTNQELRDIRNYFQ
;
A
#
# COMPACT_ATOMS: atom_id res chain seq x y z
N MET A 1 18.58 -13.14 -5.30
CA MET A 1 18.10 -12.19 -4.27
C MET A 1 17.77 -10.85 -4.94
N ASN A 2 16.55 -10.68 -5.44
CA ASN A 2 16.11 -9.39 -5.96
C ASN A 2 15.66 -8.49 -4.79
N LYS A 3 16.62 -8.04 -3.97
CA LYS A 3 16.42 -6.93 -3.01
C LYS A 3 16.33 -5.59 -3.77
N GLY A 4 15.67 -5.57 -4.93
CA GLY A 4 15.74 -4.50 -5.92
C GLY A 4 17.17 -4.18 -6.38
N LYS A 5 18.04 -5.20 -6.50
CA LYS A 5 19.43 -5.09 -6.99
C LYS A 5 19.59 -5.53 -8.44
N ASP A 6 18.54 -6.03 -9.06
CA ASP A 6 18.57 -6.44 -10.47
C ASP A 6 18.70 -5.19 -11.36
N LEU A 7 19.86 -5.03 -12.01
CA LEU A 7 20.15 -3.87 -12.87
C LEU A 7 19.22 -3.77 -14.09
N SER A 8 18.53 -4.85 -14.46
CA SER A 8 17.52 -4.85 -15.53
C SER A 8 16.20 -4.21 -15.08
N VAL A 9 15.82 -4.41 -13.82
CA VAL A 9 14.71 -3.74 -13.10
C VAL A 9 15.05 -2.25 -12.89
N ILE A 10 16.33 -1.93 -12.71
CA ILE A 10 16.88 -0.58 -12.43
C ILE A 10 16.81 0.41 -13.63
N LYS A 11 16.54 -0.05 -14.87
CA LYS A 11 16.60 0.80 -16.07
C LYS A 11 15.58 1.94 -16.18
N ARG A 12 14.54 1.98 -15.33
CA ARG A 12 13.49 3.02 -15.37
C ARG A 12 13.77 4.26 -14.50
N TYR A 13 14.91 4.32 -13.79
CA TYR A 13 15.19 5.44 -12.90
C TYR A 13 15.41 6.73 -13.67
N LYS A 14 14.50 7.69 -13.50
CA LYS A 14 14.76 9.09 -13.84
C LYS A 14 15.46 9.73 -12.64
N SER A 15 16.46 10.58 -12.89
CA SER A 15 17.02 11.44 -11.85
C SER A 15 15.89 12.27 -11.24
N SER A 16 15.91 12.44 -9.92
CA SER A 16 14.92 13.19 -9.13
C SER A 16 14.69 14.62 -9.61
N GLU A 17 15.62 15.18 -10.37
CA GLU A 17 15.59 16.52 -10.97
C GLU A 17 14.51 16.70 -12.05
N ASN A 18 13.87 15.63 -12.53
CA ASN A 18 12.90 15.68 -13.63
C ASN A 18 11.47 15.28 -13.26
N ILE A 19 11.14 15.15 -11.97
CA ILE A 19 9.80 14.71 -11.54
C ILE A 19 9.11 15.86 -10.80
N ASP A 20 8.40 16.69 -11.58
CA ASP A 20 7.46 17.66 -11.04
C ASP A 20 6.20 16.93 -10.53
N LEU A 21 6.07 16.82 -9.20
CA LEU A 21 4.89 16.26 -8.54
C LEU A 21 3.65 17.17 -8.60
N GLY A 22 3.77 18.39 -9.13
CA GLY A 22 2.63 19.25 -9.49
C GLY A 22 1.67 18.59 -10.49
N PHE A 23 2.07 17.47 -11.09
CA PHE A 23 1.31 16.67 -12.05
C PHE A 23 0.47 15.53 -11.43
N MET A 24 0.32 15.43 -10.10
CA MET A 24 -0.58 14.44 -9.48
C MET A 24 -2.08 14.79 -9.63
N GLY A 25 -2.46 15.29 -10.82
CA GLY A 25 -3.84 15.35 -11.26
C GLY A 25 -4.35 13.97 -11.60
N VAL A 26 -5.63 13.73 -11.36
CA VAL A 26 -6.32 12.51 -11.79
C VAL A 26 -6.57 12.65 -13.30
N GLU A 27 -5.79 11.96 -14.12
CA GLU A 27 -5.92 11.94 -15.59
C GLU A 27 -7.05 10.99 -16.04
N LYS A 28 -7.26 9.89 -15.32
CA LYS A 28 -8.34 8.91 -15.59
C LYS A 28 -9.55 9.20 -14.72
N SER A 29 -10.77 9.20 -15.27
CA SER A 29 -11.97 9.26 -14.43
C SER A 29 -11.99 8.06 -13.46
N ILE A 30 -12.11 8.38 -12.17
CA ILE A 30 -12.24 7.43 -11.06
C ILE A 30 -13.63 7.52 -10.41
N ASP A 31 -14.53 8.31 -10.99
CA ASP A 31 -15.83 8.64 -10.42
C ASP A 31 -16.70 7.40 -10.26
N LYS A 32 -16.55 6.42 -11.16
CA LYS A 32 -17.26 5.15 -11.10
C LYS A 32 -16.87 4.37 -9.84
N GLU A 33 -15.59 4.09 -9.65
CA GLU A 33 -15.10 3.33 -8.49
C GLU A 33 -15.33 4.07 -7.18
N GLU A 34 -15.21 5.39 -7.21
CA GLU A 34 -15.56 6.25 -6.08
C GLU A 34 -17.03 6.11 -5.69
N ASN A 35 -17.95 6.25 -6.66
CA ASN A 35 -19.38 6.10 -6.40
C ASN A 35 -19.70 4.71 -5.85
N ILE A 36 -19.11 3.65 -6.42
CA ILE A 36 -19.28 2.27 -5.93
C ILE A 36 -18.84 2.14 -4.47
N TYR A 37 -17.71 2.75 -4.10
CA TYR A 37 -17.24 2.74 -2.71
C TYR A 37 -18.17 3.53 -1.80
N ILE A 38 -18.53 4.76 -2.17
CA ILE A 38 -19.40 5.62 -1.35
C ILE A 38 -20.78 4.99 -1.15
N GLU A 39 -21.36 4.37 -2.17
CA GLU A 39 -22.60 3.61 -2.05
C GLU A 39 -22.46 2.45 -1.06
N SER A 40 -21.33 1.73 -1.07
CA SER A 40 -21.09 0.65 -0.11
C SER A 40 -21.03 1.14 1.33
N ILE A 41 -20.55 2.35 1.56
CA ILE A 41 -20.50 2.97 2.90
C ILE A 41 -21.89 3.38 3.35
N LYS A 42 -22.73 3.92 2.44
CA LYS A 42 -24.11 4.32 2.73
C LYS A 42 -25.01 3.11 2.99
N ASN A 43 -24.74 2.00 2.31
CA ASN A 43 -25.47 0.75 2.47
C ASN A 43 -24.94 -0.04 3.68
N ASN A 44 -25.74 -0.99 4.16
CA ASN A 44 -25.30 -1.94 5.17
C ASN A 44 -24.50 -3.10 4.54
N ASP A 45 -23.60 -2.77 3.60
CA ASP A 45 -22.73 -3.74 2.94
C ASP A 45 -21.79 -4.38 3.98
N ASP A 46 -21.43 -5.65 3.73
CA ASP A 46 -20.45 -6.37 4.53
C ASP A 46 -19.10 -5.60 4.60
N LYS A 47 -18.44 -5.66 5.76
CA LYS A 47 -17.18 -4.93 6.01
C LYS A 47 -16.07 -5.32 5.04
N PHE A 48 -16.01 -6.59 4.63
CA PHE A 48 -15.02 -7.07 3.65
C PHE A 48 -15.36 -6.63 2.23
N LEU A 49 -16.65 -6.42 1.91
CA LEU A 49 -17.04 -5.80 0.65
C LEU A 49 -16.64 -4.32 0.58
N LYS A 50 -16.80 -3.58 1.68
CA LYS A 50 -16.41 -2.16 1.77
C LYS A 50 -14.91 -1.95 1.56
N ILE A 51 -14.07 -2.70 2.29
CA ILE A 51 -12.59 -2.63 2.13
C ILE A 51 -12.16 -3.07 0.73
N LYS A 52 -12.78 -4.11 0.15
CA LYS A 52 -12.49 -4.53 -1.21
C LYS A 52 -12.76 -3.40 -2.21
N LYS A 53 -13.92 -2.72 -2.10
CA LYS A 53 -14.27 -1.59 -2.99
C LYS A 53 -13.30 -0.41 -2.82
N LEU A 54 -12.83 -0.14 -1.59
CA LEU A 54 -11.78 0.87 -1.36
C LEU A 54 -10.46 0.50 -2.04
N TYR A 55 -10.07 -0.78 -1.98
CA TYR A 55 -8.88 -1.29 -2.65
C TYR A 55 -9.02 -1.24 -4.17
N ASP A 56 -10.20 -1.57 -4.73
CA ASP A 56 -10.48 -1.45 -6.15
C ASP A 56 -10.34 0.01 -6.61
N TYR A 57 -10.91 0.96 -5.86
CA TYR A 57 -10.73 2.40 -6.10
C TYR A 57 -9.25 2.80 -6.08
N SER A 58 -8.50 2.38 -5.05
CA SER A 58 -7.06 2.66 -4.94
C SER A 58 -6.27 2.10 -6.11
N ASN A 59 -6.58 0.87 -6.55
CA ASN A 59 -5.91 0.25 -7.69
C ASN A 59 -6.11 1.05 -8.99
N VAL A 60 -7.35 1.51 -9.26
CA VAL A 60 -7.62 2.36 -10.45
C VAL A 60 -6.93 3.71 -10.32
N LEU A 61 -7.05 4.35 -9.15
CA LEU A 61 -6.41 5.62 -8.83
C LEU A 61 -4.89 5.57 -9.06
N TYR A 62 -4.21 4.51 -8.64
CA TYR A 62 -2.76 4.39 -8.79
C TYR A 62 -2.30 3.79 -10.13
N SER A 63 -3.21 3.15 -10.88
CA SER A 63 -2.89 2.58 -12.20
C SER A 63 -2.36 3.60 -13.21
N GLN A 64 -2.79 4.86 -13.11
CA GLN A 64 -2.34 5.95 -13.98
C GLN A 64 -0.89 6.35 -13.74
N TYR A 65 -0.33 5.97 -12.58
CA TYR A 65 1.05 6.26 -12.24
C TYR A 65 2.00 5.10 -12.53
N HIS A 66 1.50 3.90 -12.90
CA HIS A 66 2.35 2.72 -13.10
C HIS A 66 3.41 2.88 -14.20
N ASP A 67 3.15 3.72 -15.22
CA ASP A 67 4.14 3.99 -16.28
C ASP A 67 5.22 5.01 -15.85
N LYS A 68 4.91 5.83 -14.84
CA LYS A 68 5.81 6.86 -14.30
C LYS A 68 6.57 6.35 -13.07
N ALA A 69 5.94 5.48 -12.28
CA ALA A 69 6.54 4.87 -11.10
C ALA A 69 7.63 3.86 -11.50
N VAL A 70 8.68 3.78 -10.67
CA VAL A 70 9.77 2.82 -10.86
C VAL A 70 9.44 1.44 -10.27
N CYS A 71 8.34 1.37 -9.51
CA CYS A 71 7.85 0.15 -8.87
C CYS A 71 7.47 -0.90 -9.91
N GLN A 72 7.90 -2.13 -9.68
CA GLN A 72 7.57 -3.28 -10.53
C GLN A 72 7.46 -4.54 -9.69
N LYS A 73 6.83 -5.56 -10.25
CA LYS A 73 6.70 -6.87 -9.59
C LYS A 73 8.09 -7.41 -9.26
N GLY A 74 8.31 -7.78 -7.99
CA GLY A 74 9.63 -8.23 -7.49
C GLY A 74 10.51 -7.13 -6.91
N CYS A 75 10.09 -5.85 -6.92
CA CYS A 75 10.76 -4.79 -6.16
C CYS A 75 10.26 -4.81 -4.70
N ALA A 76 11.20 -4.93 -3.75
CA ALA A 76 10.90 -5.10 -2.33
C ALA A 76 11.57 -4.05 -1.41
N HIS A 77 12.07 -2.95 -1.97
CA HIS A 77 12.73 -1.90 -1.17
C HIS A 77 11.79 -1.26 -0.14
N CYS A 78 10.52 -1.02 -0.50
CA CYS A 78 9.52 -0.50 0.42
C CYS A 78 9.01 -1.55 1.43
N CYS A 79 9.29 -2.84 1.25
CA CYS A 79 8.85 -3.88 2.18
C CYS A 79 9.59 -3.83 3.54
N LYS A 80 10.51 -2.88 3.71
CA LYS A 80 11.26 -2.63 4.94
C LYS A 80 10.74 -1.41 5.72
N ILE A 81 9.78 -0.67 5.18
CA ILE A 81 9.20 0.50 5.87
C ILE A 81 8.19 0.07 6.93
N GLN A 82 7.82 1.00 7.81
CA GLN A 82 6.69 0.83 8.72
C GLN A 82 5.38 0.86 7.92
N VAL A 83 4.52 -0.13 8.15
CA VAL A 83 3.23 -0.29 7.47
C VAL A 83 2.16 -0.44 8.53
N ASP A 84 1.54 0.68 8.89
CA ASP A 84 0.43 0.68 9.83
C ASP A 84 -0.82 0.10 9.15
N VAL A 85 -1.45 -0.87 9.82
CA VAL A 85 -2.67 -1.55 9.39
C VAL A 85 -3.74 -1.47 10.46
N SER A 86 -5.00 -1.36 10.02
CA SER A 86 -6.15 -1.41 10.93
C SER A 86 -6.64 -2.84 11.14
N GLU A 87 -7.45 -3.04 12.18
CA GLU A 87 -8.06 -4.33 12.48
C GLU A 87 -8.85 -4.92 11.29
N ILE A 88 -9.59 -4.11 10.54
CA ILE A 88 -10.33 -4.58 9.35
C ILE A 88 -9.39 -5.07 8.24
N GLU A 89 -8.22 -4.46 8.08
CA GLU A 89 -7.23 -4.93 7.10
C GLU A 89 -6.61 -6.26 7.52
N VAL A 90 -6.32 -6.43 8.81
CA VAL A 90 -5.82 -7.70 9.37
C VAL A 90 -6.85 -8.80 9.16
N GLU A 91 -8.11 -8.58 9.55
CA GLU A 91 -9.19 -9.54 9.34
C GLU A 91 -9.39 -9.86 7.86
N TYR A 92 -9.27 -8.87 6.97
CA TYR A 92 -9.40 -9.07 5.54
C TYR A 92 -8.26 -9.93 4.97
N ILE A 93 -7.02 -9.75 5.44
CA ILE A 93 -5.88 -10.60 5.10
C ILE A 93 -6.15 -12.03 5.58
N GLU A 94 -6.54 -12.22 6.85
CA GLU A 94 -6.81 -13.54 7.41
C GLU A 94 -7.95 -14.27 6.72
N LYS A 95 -8.95 -13.51 6.25
CA LYS A 95 -10.12 -14.06 5.56
C LYS A 95 -9.78 -14.59 4.17
N ASN A 96 -8.82 -13.96 3.48
CA ASN A 96 -8.56 -14.21 2.06
C ASN A 96 -7.20 -14.88 1.80
N THR A 97 -6.43 -15.17 2.84
CA THR A 97 -5.10 -15.78 2.74
C THR A 97 -4.93 -16.86 3.81
N ASP A 98 -3.86 -17.65 3.67
CA ASP A 98 -3.52 -18.68 4.66
C ASP A 98 -2.82 -18.10 5.90
N TYR A 99 -2.48 -16.80 5.89
CA TYR A 99 -1.88 -16.15 7.04
C TYR A 99 -2.89 -15.95 8.16
N LYS A 100 -2.48 -16.30 9.38
CA LYS A 100 -3.22 -16.03 10.62
C LYS A 100 -2.38 -15.16 11.52
N ARG A 101 -3.02 -14.23 12.23
CA ARG A 101 -2.28 -13.32 13.09
C ARG A 101 -1.64 -14.08 14.26
N SER A 102 -0.41 -13.69 14.58
CA SER A 102 0.32 -14.06 15.77
C SER A 102 0.85 -12.77 16.40
N MET A 103 0.12 -12.28 17.40
CA MET A 103 0.42 -10.98 18.01
C MET A 103 1.79 -10.96 18.67
N THR A 104 2.61 -9.96 18.33
CA THR A 104 3.85 -9.65 19.02
C THR A 104 4.06 -8.14 19.14
N ASN A 105 4.64 -7.71 20.26
CA ASN A 105 5.10 -6.33 20.44
C ASN A 105 6.61 -6.19 20.19
N ASN A 106 7.33 -7.31 20.09
CA ASN A 106 8.76 -7.31 19.83
C ASN A 106 9.00 -7.36 18.32
N ILE A 107 8.88 -6.20 17.68
CA ILE A 107 9.11 -6.04 16.24
C ILE A 107 10.28 -5.12 15.97
N ASN A 108 10.98 -5.37 14.87
CA ASN A 108 11.92 -4.43 14.30
C ASN A 108 11.31 -3.87 13.01
N THR A 109 10.90 -2.61 13.04
CA THR A 109 10.33 -1.93 11.86
C THR A 109 11.34 -1.72 10.74
N ASN A 110 12.62 -2.06 10.96
CA ASN A 110 13.65 -2.11 9.91
C ASN A 110 13.79 -3.49 9.27
N ASP A 111 13.09 -4.52 9.73
CA ASP A 111 13.16 -5.82 9.07
C ASP A 111 12.20 -5.88 7.90
N TYR A 112 12.45 -6.79 6.97
CA TYR A 112 11.51 -7.03 5.89
C TYR A 112 10.16 -7.47 6.47
N CYS A 113 9.08 -7.06 5.80
CA CYS A 113 7.74 -7.52 6.09
C CYS A 113 7.71 -9.05 6.08
N ALA A 114 7.06 -9.64 7.10
CA ALA A 114 6.87 -11.08 7.24
C ALA A 114 6.18 -11.74 6.02
N LEU A 115 5.43 -10.95 5.26
CA LEU A 115 4.66 -11.40 4.09
C LEU A 115 5.42 -11.26 2.76
N LEU A 116 6.74 -11.08 2.83
CA LEU A 116 7.63 -11.00 1.67
C LEU A 116 8.36 -12.33 1.49
N ASP A 117 8.28 -12.91 0.30
CA ASP A 117 9.21 -13.95 -0.13
C ASP A 117 10.57 -13.29 -0.44
N LEU A 118 11.57 -13.59 0.38
CA LEU A 118 12.93 -13.01 0.28
C LEU A 118 13.73 -13.53 -0.91
N ASP A 119 13.39 -14.71 -1.42
CA ASP A 119 14.09 -15.31 -2.55
C ASP A 119 13.63 -14.67 -3.86
N THR A 120 12.31 -14.50 -4.00
CA THR A 120 11.69 -13.96 -5.22
C THR A 120 11.45 -12.45 -5.18
N GLY A 121 11.39 -11.83 -4.00
CA GLY A 121 11.01 -10.43 -3.82
C GLY A 121 9.51 -10.18 -4.01
N LEU A 122 8.68 -11.23 -4.00
CA LEU A 122 7.24 -11.14 -4.20
C LEU A 122 6.50 -11.07 -2.85
N CYS A 123 5.51 -10.18 -2.78
CA CYS A 123 4.59 -10.15 -1.63
C CYS A 123 3.61 -11.32 -1.76
N SER A 124 3.53 -12.17 -0.74
CA SER A 124 2.65 -13.33 -0.71
C SER A 124 1.16 -12.97 -0.64
N ILE A 125 0.85 -11.76 -0.18
CA ILE A 125 -0.51 -11.21 -0.10
C ILE A 125 -0.75 -10.08 -1.10
N TYR A 126 -0.09 -10.08 -2.26
CA TYR A 126 -0.07 -8.93 -3.19
C TYR A 126 -1.46 -8.35 -3.48
N ASP A 127 -2.48 -9.19 -3.66
CA ASP A 127 -3.85 -8.78 -3.96
C ASP A 127 -4.64 -8.32 -2.73
N TYR A 128 -4.15 -8.62 -1.54
CA TYR A 128 -4.73 -8.28 -0.23
C TYR A 128 -3.86 -7.32 0.59
N ARG A 129 -2.85 -6.71 -0.04
CA ARG A 129 -1.98 -5.72 0.60
C ARG A 129 -2.79 -4.58 1.23
N PRO A 130 -2.36 -4.06 2.39
CA PRO A 130 -2.97 -2.90 3.02
C PRO A 130 -3.01 -1.67 2.11
N LEU A 131 -3.90 -0.73 2.44
CA LEU A 131 -4.06 0.50 1.69
C LEU A 131 -2.78 1.34 1.66
N SER A 132 -2.06 1.37 2.78
CA SER A 132 -0.76 2.03 2.90
C SER A 132 0.25 1.50 1.87
N CYS A 133 0.32 0.18 1.68
CA CYS A 133 1.17 -0.44 0.65
C CYS A 133 0.70 -0.17 -0.78
N ARG A 134 -0.61 -0.09 -1.04
CA ARG A 134 -1.16 0.22 -2.38
C ARG A 134 -0.89 1.66 -2.77
N ALA A 135 -1.00 2.56 -1.80
CA ALA A 135 -0.79 3.98 -1.96
C ALA A 135 0.68 4.40 -1.96
N PHE A 136 1.62 3.46 -1.84
CA PHE A 136 3.05 3.74 -1.82
C PHE A 136 3.69 3.40 -3.17
N LEU A 137 3.97 4.43 -3.97
CA LEU A 137 4.77 4.33 -5.19
C LEU A 137 5.94 5.29 -5.12
N THR A 138 7.11 4.84 -5.55
CA THR A 138 8.30 5.68 -5.78
C THR A 138 8.44 6.01 -7.27
N PHE A 139 8.94 7.21 -7.53
CA PHE A 139 9.20 7.72 -8.88
C PHE A 139 10.70 7.96 -9.15
N ASP A 140 11.54 7.84 -8.13
CA ASP A 140 13.00 8.04 -8.12
C ASP A 140 13.72 6.72 -7.81
N ASN A 141 14.96 6.75 -7.31
CA ASN A 141 15.69 5.52 -7.01
C ASN A 141 15.00 4.76 -5.86
N PRO A 142 14.57 3.50 -6.05
CA PRO A 142 13.85 2.75 -5.02
C PRO A 142 14.73 2.38 -3.84
N SER A 143 16.07 2.47 -3.91
CA SER A 143 16.92 2.34 -2.71
C SER A 143 16.58 3.37 -1.64
N TYR A 144 16.04 4.53 -2.03
CA TYR A 144 15.58 5.55 -1.08
C TYR A 144 14.33 5.12 -0.30
N CYS A 145 13.62 4.06 -0.70
CA CYS A 145 12.55 3.50 0.11
C CYS A 145 13.07 2.89 1.43
N GLU A 146 14.30 2.37 1.47
CA GLU A 146 14.86 1.74 2.67
C GLU A 146 15.71 2.69 3.54
N GLU A 147 16.02 3.88 3.04
CA GLU A 147 16.84 4.89 3.72
C GLU A 147 16.00 5.86 4.55
N LYS A 148 16.12 5.78 5.88
CA LYS A 148 15.24 6.50 6.82
C LYS A 148 15.20 8.04 6.74
N ASN A 149 16.10 8.66 5.98
CA ASN A 149 16.20 10.12 5.89
C ASN A 149 16.48 10.62 4.46
N SER A 150 16.40 9.75 3.45
CA SER A 150 16.57 10.21 2.06
C SER A 150 15.34 11.00 1.64
N SER A 151 15.56 12.17 1.02
CA SER A 151 14.50 12.84 0.27
C SER A 151 14.03 11.90 -0.82
N HIS A 152 12.75 11.55 -0.80
CA HIS A 152 12.20 10.47 -1.61
C HIS A 152 10.89 10.90 -2.27
N THR A 153 10.87 10.83 -3.60
CA THR A 153 9.70 11.15 -4.42
C THR A 153 8.73 9.98 -4.40
N VAL A 154 7.85 10.01 -3.40
CA VAL A 154 6.80 9.00 -3.21
C VAL A 154 5.40 9.59 -3.09
N THR A 155 4.43 8.81 -3.54
CA THR A 155 3.05 8.92 -3.07
C THR A 155 2.87 8.08 -1.81
N THR A 156 1.99 8.54 -0.92
CA THR A 156 1.60 7.83 0.30
C THR A 156 0.11 8.02 0.52
N LEU A 157 -0.49 7.20 1.38
CA LEU A 157 -1.90 7.36 1.77
C LEU A 157 -2.19 8.77 2.30
N ILE A 158 -1.32 9.30 3.17
CA ILE A 158 -1.50 10.63 3.81
C ILE A 158 -1.36 11.77 2.79
N LYS A 159 -0.51 11.62 1.77
CA LYS A 159 -0.36 12.60 0.68
C LYS A 159 -1.58 12.66 -0.25
N ASN A 160 -2.55 11.76 -0.12
CA ASN A 160 -3.82 11.80 -0.83
C ASN A 160 -4.99 12.02 0.15
N PRO A 161 -5.38 13.29 0.42
CA PRO A 161 -6.39 13.61 1.43
C PRO A 161 -7.73 12.92 1.18
N LYS A 162 -8.14 12.77 -0.08
CA LYS A 162 -9.40 12.13 -0.45
C LYS A 162 -9.39 10.65 -0.14
N LEU A 163 -8.34 9.93 -0.56
CA LEU A 163 -8.19 8.51 -0.23
C LEU A 163 -8.07 8.29 1.28
N TYR A 164 -7.34 9.16 1.98
CA TYR A 164 -7.24 9.11 3.44
C TYR A 164 -8.61 9.29 4.11
N GLN A 165 -9.41 10.28 3.70
CA GLN A 165 -10.77 10.47 4.21
C GLN A 165 -11.67 9.26 3.93
N MET A 166 -11.59 8.68 2.72
CA MET A 166 -12.31 7.45 2.40
C MET A 166 -11.91 6.32 3.35
N TYR A 167 -10.62 6.14 3.63
CA TYR A 167 -10.16 5.15 4.60
C TYR A 167 -10.70 5.41 6.01
N GLN A 168 -10.71 6.66 6.48
CA GLN A 168 -11.30 7.01 7.77
C GLN A 168 -12.80 6.68 7.83
N LEU A 169 -13.55 6.92 6.74
CA LEU A 169 -14.96 6.52 6.65
C LEU A 169 -15.14 5.00 6.75
N LEU A 170 -14.25 4.21 6.15
CA LEU A 170 -14.27 2.75 6.31
C LEU A 170 -14.14 2.41 7.80
N LEU A 171 -13.10 2.90 8.47
CA LEU A 171 -12.82 2.59 9.88
C LEU A 171 -13.97 2.98 10.82
N LEU A 172 -14.60 4.14 10.57
CA LEU A 172 -15.75 4.60 11.33
C LEU A 172 -16.99 3.72 11.12
N THR A 173 -17.18 3.18 9.91
CA THR A 173 -18.40 2.42 9.57
C THR A 173 -18.28 0.92 9.80
N THR A 174 -17.07 0.39 9.99
CA THR A 174 -16.85 -1.03 10.33
C THR A 174 -16.81 -1.30 11.83
N ASN A 175 -16.91 -0.25 12.66
CA ASN A 175 -16.90 -0.32 14.14
C ASN A 175 -15.71 -1.13 14.70
N THR A 176 -14.60 -1.12 13.98
CA THR A 176 -13.36 -1.80 14.35
C THR A 176 -12.53 -0.92 15.28
N ASN A 177 -11.68 -1.53 16.11
CA ASN A 177 -10.69 -0.78 16.88
C ASN A 177 -9.90 0.14 15.92
N GLN A 178 -9.83 1.43 16.26
CA GLN A 178 -9.14 2.45 15.46
C GLN A 178 -7.63 2.47 15.69
N GLU A 179 -7.13 1.66 16.62
CA GLU A 179 -5.70 1.49 16.81
C GLU A 179 -5.05 0.93 15.54
N LEU A 180 -4.05 1.66 15.05
CA LEU A 180 -3.20 1.19 13.97
C LEU A 180 -1.89 0.67 14.56
N ARG A 181 -1.45 -0.49 14.09
CA ARG A 181 -0.15 -1.07 14.45
C ARG A 181 0.58 -1.51 13.20
N ASP A 182 1.89 -1.66 13.27
CA ASP A 182 2.66 -2.16 12.13
C ASP A 182 2.18 -3.57 11.76
N ILE A 183 2.14 -3.89 10.47
CA ILE A 183 1.73 -5.21 9.97
C ILE A 183 2.52 -6.35 10.63
N ARG A 184 3.79 -6.11 11.00
CA ARG A 184 4.64 -7.08 11.69
C ARG A 184 4.17 -7.35 13.11
N ASN A 185 3.37 -6.47 13.74
CA ASN A 185 2.77 -6.80 15.03
C ASN A 185 1.76 -7.95 14.92
N TYR A 186 1.19 -8.17 13.74
CA TYR A 186 0.18 -9.19 13.49
C TYR A 186 0.73 -10.41 12.77
N PHE A 187 1.69 -10.25 11.85
CA PHE A 187 2.21 -11.33 11.02
C PHE A 187 3.72 -11.46 11.17
N GLN A 188 4.22 -12.70 11.27
CA GLN A 188 5.62 -13.07 11.51
C GLN A 188 6.13 -14.00 10.42
#